data_AF-A0A820IGK8-F1
#
_entry.id   AF-A0A820IGK8-F1
#
_cell.length_a   1.000
_cell.length_b   1.000
_cell.length_c   1.000
_cell.angle_alpha   90.00
_cell.angle_beta   90.00
_cell.angle_gamma   90.00
#
_symmetry.space_group_name_H-M   'P 1'
#
loop_
_entity.id
_entity.type
_entity.pdbx_description
1 polymer ?
#
loop_
_entity_poly.entity_id
_entity_poly.type
_entity_poly.pdbx_seq_one_letter_code
_entity_poly.pdbx_strand_id
1 'polypeptide(L)'
;MRIPENILGRITVAVLRGLSYLRERHRIMHRDVKPSNILVNHQGEIKLCDFGVSAQLVDSTVQTFIGTRSYMSPERLEGAHYGVMSDIWSLGLSLVEMAVGRYPIPPPATKDIDDLFHEDPHGNRPRPEGYGCYKSLAIFELMEWIINEEPPSLPRTYFSPDFCDFIDR
;
A
#
# COMPACT_ATOMS: atom_id res chain seq x y z
N MET A 1 12.56 4.59 1.32
CA MET A 1 12.74 5.77 0.43
C MET A 1 11.36 6.38 0.24
N ARG A 2 11.19 7.69 0.41
CA ARG A 2 9.90 8.36 0.22
C ARG A 2 9.73 8.78 -1.24
N ILE A 3 8.53 8.63 -1.77
CA ILE A 3 8.19 9.06 -3.12
C ILE A 3 7.39 10.37 -3.04
N PRO A 4 7.80 11.43 -3.76
CA PRO A 4 7.06 12.70 -3.79
C PRO A 4 5.61 12.54 -4.28
N GLU A 5 4.71 13.35 -3.74
CA GLU A 5 3.27 13.31 -4.02
C GLU A 5 2.95 13.39 -5.52
N ASN A 6 3.63 14.28 -6.26
CA ASN A 6 3.43 14.42 -7.70
C ASN A 6 3.82 13.17 -8.50
N ILE A 7 4.75 12.36 -7.98
CA ILE A 7 5.14 11.08 -8.57
C ILE A 7 4.15 9.98 -8.16
N LEU A 8 3.70 9.98 -6.91
CA LEU A 8 2.63 9.08 -6.44
C LEU A 8 1.36 9.27 -7.27
N GLY A 9 0.97 10.50 -7.59
CA GLY A 9 -0.17 10.76 -8.48
C GLY A 9 -0.02 10.10 -9.85
N ARG A 10 1.19 10.09 -10.44
CA ARG A 10 1.46 9.38 -11.71
C ARG A 10 1.36 7.87 -11.55
N ILE A 11 1.88 7.33 -10.45
CA ILE A 11 1.78 5.91 -10.11
C ILE A 11 0.32 5.50 -9.97
N THR A 12 -0.46 6.24 -9.18
CA THR A 12 -1.89 6.00 -8.97
C THR A 12 -2.64 5.95 -10.29
N VAL A 13 -2.45 6.93 -11.18
CA VAL A 13 -3.12 6.94 -12.49
C VAL A 13 -2.74 5.72 -13.34
N ALA A 14 -1.46 5.35 -13.37
CA ALA A 14 -1.00 4.19 -14.14
C ALA A 14 -1.56 2.87 -13.59
N VAL A 15 -1.52 2.70 -12.27
CA VAL A 15 -2.04 1.49 -11.60
C VAL A 15 -3.56 1.37 -11.78
N LEU A 16 -4.32 2.46 -11.57
CA LEU A 16 -5.77 2.45 -11.77
C LEU A 16 -6.16 2.12 -13.22
N ARG A 17 -5.41 2.62 -14.20
CA ARG A 17 -5.59 2.24 -15.61
C ARG A 17 -5.31 0.76 -15.84
N GLY A 18 -4.26 0.21 -15.23
CA GLY A 18 -3.95 -1.21 -15.28
C GLY A 18 -5.07 -2.08 -14.68
N LEU A 19 -5.54 -1.72 -13.48
CA LEU A 19 -6.63 -2.42 -12.80
C LEU A 19 -7.96 -2.34 -13.57
N SER A 20 -8.31 -1.15 -14.09
CA SER A 20 -9.48 -0.97 -14.96
C SER A 20 -9.38 -1.84 -16.21
N TYR A 21 -8.21 -1.90 -16.86
CA TYR A 21 -7.99 -2.75 -18.03
C TYR A 21 -8.16 -4.24 -17.71
N LEU A 22 -7.59 -4.75 -16.62
CA LEU A 22 -7.74 -6.15 -16.19
C LEU A 22 -9.21 -6.49 -15.95
N ARG A 23 -9.94 -5.62 -15.24
CA ARG A 23 -11.36 -5.79 -14.96
C ARG A 23 -12.19 -5.79 -16.23
N GLU A 24 -12.07 -4.75 -17.04
CA GLU A 24 -12.99 -4.50 -18.15
C GLU A 24 -12.72 -5.40 -19.35
N ARG A 25 -11.45 -5.67 -19.66
CA ARG A 25 -11.06 -6.44 -20.85
C ARG A 25 -10.93 -7.92 -20.57
N HIS A 26 -10.50 -8.30 -19.36
CA HIS A 26 -10.18 -9.69 -19.04
C HIS A 26 -11.06 -10.27 -17.94
N ARG A 27 -11.86 -9.45 -17.23
CA ARG A 27 -12.62 -9.87 -16.04
C ARG A 27 -11.72 -10.52 -14.99
N ILE A 28 -10.53 -9.95 -14.80
CA ILE A 28 -9.50 -10.42 -13.87
C ILE A 28 -9.30 -9.41 -12.74
N MET A 29 -9.05 -9.92 -11.53
CA MET A 29 -8.53 -9.15 -10.40
C MET A 29 -7.03 -9.40 -10.23
N HIS A 30 -6.26 -8.38 -9.86
CA HIS A 30 -4.81 -8.52 -9.72
C HIS A 30 -4.45 -9.35 -8.48
N ARG A 31 -5.04 -9.04 -7.32
CA ARG A 31 -4.92 -9.75 -6.03
C ARG A 31 -3.57 -9.68 -5.33
N ASP A 32 -2.63 -8.90 -5.84
CA ASP A 32 -1.30 -8.72 -5.22
C ASP A 32 -0.72 -7.35 -5.58
N VAL A 33 -1.55 -6.30 -5.47
CA VAL A 33 -1.08 -4.93 -5.65
C VAL A 33 -0.25 -4.55 -4.43
N LYS A 34 1.04 -4.27 -4.65
CA LYS A 34 1.99 -3.84 -3.62
C LYS A 34 3.14 -3.10 -4.28
N PRO A 35 3.94 -2.29 -3.54
CA PRO A 35 5.03 -1.51 -4.12
C PRO A 35 6.02 -2.35 -4.95
N SER A 36 6.34 -3.58 -4.53
CA SER A 36 7.25 -4.47 -5.26
C SER A 36 6.72 -4.96 -6.62
N ASN A 37 5.39 -4.86 -6.83
CA ASN A 37 4.72 -5.28 -8.06
C ASN A 37 4.37 -4.08 -8.98
N ILE A 38 4.80 -2.87 -8.60
CA ILE A 38 4.68 -1.66 -9.41
C ILE A 38 6.06 -1.33 -9.97
N LEU A 39 6.29 -1.65 -11.24
CA LEU A 39 7.57 -1.45 -11.89
C LEU A 39 7.65 -0.08 -12.54
N VAL A 40 8.82 0.53 -12.44
CA VAL A 40 9.16 1.80 -13.11
C VAL A 40 10.45 1.60 -13.91
N ASN A 41 10.44 1.96 -15.20
CA ASN A 41 11.65 1.91 -16.03
C ASN A 41 12.35 3.28 -16.13
N HIS A 42 13.50 3.31 -16.80
CA HIS A 42 14.31 4.54 -16.95
C HIS A 42 13.62 5.64 -17.77
N GLN A 43 12.57 5.29 -18.52
CA GLN A 43 11.74 6.22 -19.28
C GLN A 43 10.58 6.78 -18.44
N GLY A 44 10.43 6.35 -17.19
CA GLY A 44 9.34 6.75 -16.30
C GLY A 44 8.02 6.07 -16.60
N GLU A 45 8.02 4.98 -17.38
CA GLU A 45 6.82 4.16 -17.61
C GLU A 45 6.55 3.29 -16.38
N ILE A 46 5.27 3.23 -15.99
CA ILE A 46 4.82 2.53 -14.78
C ILE A 46 3.91 1.37 -15.21
N LYS A 47 4.19 0.16 -14.72
CA LYS A 47 3.43 -1.06 -15.08
C LYS A 47 3.22 -1.95 -13.86
N LEU A 48 2.05 -2.56 -13.78
CA LEU A 48 1.79 -3.67 -12.87
C LEU A 48 2.45 -4.94 -13.39
N CYS A 49 3.04 -5.71 -12.49
CA CYS A 49 3.58 -7.04 -12.79
C CYS A 49 3.10 -8.08 -11.78
N ASP A 50 3.52 -9.33 -12.00
CA ASP A 50 3.20 -10.47 -11.14
C ASP A 50 1.70 -10.79 -11.03
N PHE A 51 1.19 -11.41 -12.10
CA PHE A 51 -0.18 -11.92 -12.18
C PHE A 51 -0.30 -13.36 -11.65
N GLY A 52 0.68 -13.86 -10.90
CA GLY A 52 0.78 -15.26 -10.47
C GLY A 52 -0.38 -15.74 -9.58
N VAL A 53 -1.10 -14.81 -8.96
CA VAL A 53 -2.31 -15.06 -8.15
C VAL A 53 -3.57 -14.43 -8.73
N SER A 54 -3.48 -13.81 -9.91
CA SER A 54 -4.63 -13.21 -10.58
C SER A 54 -5.57 -14.31 -11.09
N ALA A 55 -6.87 -14.12 -10.91
CA ALA A 55 -7.86 -15.07 -11.41
C ALA A 55 -9.06 -14.36 -12.02
N GLN A 56 -9.75 -15.09 -12.90
CA GLN A 56 -11.02 -14.64 -13.45
C GLN A 56 -12.04 -14.45 -12.33
N LEU A 57 -12.92 -13.45 -12.46
CA LEU A 57 -13.99 -13.13 -11.51
C LEU A 57 -15.02 -14.26 -11.30
N VAL A 58 -14.85 -15.40 -11.97
CA VAL A 58 -15.71 -16.59 -11.88
C VAL A 58 -15.10 -17.50 -10.80
N ASP A 59 -15.68 -17.52 -9.61
CA ASP A 59 -15.41 -18.43 -8.48
C ASP A 59 -13.97 -18.89 -8.28
N SER A 60 -13.19 -18.11 -7.53
CA SER A 60 -11.87 -18.58 -7.08
C SER A 60 -11.62 -18.20 -5.62
N THR A 61 -12.21 -19.00 -4.73
CA THR A 61 -11.78 -19.20 -3.35
C THR A 61 -10.43 -19.93 -3.35
N VAL A 62 -9.38 -19.31 -3.90
CA VAL A 62 -8.03 -19.89 -3.88
C VAL A 62 -7.31 -19.31 -2.67
N GLN A 63 -7.37 -20.06 -1.57
CA GLN A 63 -6.64 -19.81 -0.34
C GLN A 63 -5.18 -20.28 -0.50
N THR A 64 -4.31 -19.46 -1.10
CA THR A 64 -2.88 -19.78 -1.12
C THR A 64 -2.21 -19.21 0.13
N PHE A 65 -1.76 -20.11 1.00
CA PHE A 65 -1.38 -19.84 2.40
C PHE A 65 0.04 -19.26 2.61
N ILE A 66 0.73 -18.79 1.56
CA ILE A 66 2.15 -18.36 1.67
C ILE A 66 2.40 -17.16 0.74
N GLY A 67 2.56 -15.95 1.31
CA GLY A 67 2.95 -14.73 0.58
C GLY A 67 2.02 -13.51 0.78
N THR A 68 2.59 -12.42 1.30
CA THR A 68 2.09 -11.05 1.59
C THR A 68 0.60 -10.82 1.87
N ARG A 69 0.11 -11.27 3.04
CA ARG A 69 -1.22 -10.85 3.57
C ARG A 69 -1.27 -9.36 3.97
N SER A 70 -0.12 -8.70 4.07
CA SER A 70 -0.03 -7.32 4.56
C SER A 70 -0.90 -6.35 3.76
N TYR A 71 -0.95 -6.47 2.43
CA TYR A 71 -1.79 -5.58 1.60
C TYR A 71 -3.20 -6.11 1.38
N MET A 72 -3.57 -7.25 1.99
CA MET A 72 -4.87 -7.87 1.79
C MET A 72 -5.96 -7.05 2.47
N SER A 73 -7.13 -6.94 1.82
CA SER A 73 -8.28 -6.24 2.38
C SER A 73 -8.97 -7.05 3.49
N PRO A 74 -9.70 -6.38 4.40
CA PRO A 74 -10.40 -7.03 5.52
C PRO A 74 -11.30 -8.17 5.04
N GLU A 75 -12.14 -7.91 4.03
CA GLU A 75 -13.09 -8.88 3.52
C GLU A 75 -12.41 -10.10 2.90
N ARG A 76 -11.19 -9.94 2.37
CA ARG A 76 -10.42 -11.05 1.80
C ARG A 76 -9.72 -11.87 2.89
N LEU A 77 -9.33 -11.25 4.02
CA LEU A 77 -8.80 -11.95 5.19
C LEU A 77 -9.88 -12.74 5.94
N GLU A 78 -11.10 -12.21 5.98
CA GLU A 78 -12.27 -12.88 6.57
C GLU A 78 -12.85 -13.98 5.67
N GLY A 79 -12.34 -14.13 4.44
CA GLY A 79 -12.85 -15.10 3.47
C GLY A 79 -14.24 -14.75 2.92
N ALA A 80 -14.66 -13.50 3.05
CA ALA A 80 -15.90 -12.99 2.49
C ALA A 80 -15.79 -12.81 0.96
N HIS A 81 -16.92 -12.48 0.32
CA HIS A 81 -16.91 -12.18 -1.11
C HIS A 81 -16.10 -10.91 -1.36
N TYR A 82 -15.00 -11.06 -2.08
CA TYR A 82 -14.06 -9.99 -2.38
C TYR A 82 -14.06 -9.67 -3.88
N GLY A 83 -13.71 -8.43 -4.21
CA GLY A 83 -13.89 -7.90 -5.56
C GLY A 83 -12.78 -6.93 -5.95
N VAL A 84 -13.05 -6.11 -6.96
CA VAL A 84 -12.09 -5.09 -7.42
C VAL A 84 -11.73 -4.09 -6.30
N MET A 85 -12.64 -3.88 -5.33
CA MET A 85 -12.39 -3.03 -4.17
C MET A 85 -11.22 -3.53 -3.31
N SER A 86 -10.94 -4.84 -3.33
CA SER A 86 -9.79 -5.41 -2.62
C SER A 86 -8.44 -5.02 -3.25
N ASP A 87 -8.40 -4.82 -4.57
CA ASP A 87 -7.22 -4.26 -5.26
C ASP A 87 -7.06 -2.76 -4.95
N ILE A 88 -8.18 -2.04 -4.74
CA ILE A 88 -8.17 -0.62 -4.35
C ILE A 88 -7.64 -0.44 -2.93
N TRP A 89 -8.06 -1.27 -1.98
CA TRP A 89 -7.49 -1.32 -0.63
C TRP A 89 -5.97 -1.53 -0.67
N SER A 90 -5.53 -2.52 -1.44
CA SER A 90 -4.11 -2.87 -1.61
C SER A 90 -3.31 -1.69 -2.19
N LEU A 91 -3.90 -0.95 -3.15
CA LEU A 91 -3.34 0.28 -3.70
C LEU A 91 -3.25 1.39 -2.64
N GLY A 92 -4.27 1.60 -1.83
CA GLY A 92 -4.27 2.58 -0.73
C GLY A 92 -3.08 2.36 0.22
N LEU A 93 -2.93 1.14 0.74
CA LEU A 93 -1.79 0.79 1.59
C LEU A 93 -0.44 0.99 0.89
N SER A 94 -0.35 0.65 -0.40
CA SER A 94 0.86 0.86 -1.20
C SER A 94 1.22 2.34 -1.31
N LEU A 95 0.22 3.21 -1.52
CA LEU A 95 0.43 4.66 -1.64
C LEU A 95 0.88 5.27 -0.32
N VAL A 96 0.25 4.88 0.80
CA VAL A 96 0.66 5.34 2.14
C VAL A 96 2.10 4.90 2.42
N GLU A 97 2.44 3.64 2.14
CA GLU A 97 3.79 3.14 2.33
C GLU A 97 4.82 3.89 1.50
N MET A 98 4.55 4.12 0.22
CA MET A 98 5.49 4.82 -0.65
C MET A 98 5.64 6.31 -0.27
N ALA A 99 4.57 6.93 0.23
CA ALA A 99 4.58 8.31 0.71
C ALA A 99 5.40 8.46 2.00
N VAL A 100 5.15 7.60 2.99
CA VAL A 100 5.83 7.61 4.30
C VAL A 100 7.24 6.99 4.20
N GLY A 101 7.45 6.13 3.20
CA GLY A 101 8.67 5.35 3.01
C GLY A 101 8.76 4.11 3.90
N ARG A 102 7.64 3.70 4.51
CA ARG A 102 7.53 2.58 5.45
C ARG A 102 6.10 2.04 5.47
N TYR A 103 5.95 0.73 5.61
CA TYR A 103 4.67 0.05 5.74
C TYR A 103 3.81 0.63 6.89
N PRO A 104 2.51 0.94 6.66
CA PRO A 104 1.75 1.83 7.54
C PRO A 104 1.00 1.13 8.68
N ILE A 105 1.11 -0.20 8.82
CA ILE A 105 0.43 -0.94 9.90
C ILE A 105 1.48 -1.64 10.79
N PRO A 106 1.46 -1.41 12.12
CA PRO A 106 0.62 -0.43 12.81
C PRO A 106 1.06 1.02 12.46
N PRO A 107 0.16 2.01 12.54
CA PRO A 107 0.51 3.40 12.26
C PRO A 107 1.70 3.86 13.12
N PRO A 108 2.71 4.54 12.54
CA PRO A 108 3.79 5.12 13.32
C PRO A 108 3.26 6.15 14.30
N ALA A 109 3.89 6.27 15.47
CA ALA A 109 3.54 7.32 16.42
C ALA A 109 3.80 8.70 15.81
N THR A 110 3.05 9.73 16.20
CA THR A 110 3.22 11.09 15.66
C THR A 110 4.65 11.60 15.77
N LYS A 111 5.33 11.33 16.89
CA LYS A 111 6.75 11.66 17.08
C LYS A 111 7.66 10.96 16.06
N ASP A 112 7.37 9.70 15.74
CA ASP A 112 8.14 8.96 14.73
C ASP A 112 7.93 9.55 13.34
N ILE A 113 6.72 10.02 13.03
CA ILE A 113 6.41 10.73 11.78
C ILE A 113 7.19 12.04 11.74
N ASP A 114 7.17 12.84 12.80
CA ASP A 114 7.92 14.10 12.84
C ASP A 114 9.43 13.85 12.67
N ASP A 115 9.99 12.84 13.33
CA ASP A 115 11.39 12.45 13.15
C ASP A 115 11.69 11.94 11.73
N LEU A 116 10.73 11.27 11.08
CA LEU A 116 10.85 10.86 9.68
C LEU A 116 10.92 12.07 8.74
N PHE A 117 10.10 13.10 8.96
CA PHE A 117 9.94 14.26 8.06
C PHE A 117 10.84 15.45 8.39
N HIS A 118 11.41 15.54 9.60
CA HIS A 118 12.44 16.52 9.93
C HIS A 118 13.78 16.17 9.30
N GLU A 119 14.05 16.73 8.11
CA GLU A 119 15.39 16.75 7.53
C GLU A 119 16.32 17.65 8.35
N ASP A 120 17.45 17.12 8.79
CA ASP A 120 18.54 17.93 9.32
C ASP A 120 19.21 18.67 8.14
N PRO A 121 19.19 20.01 8.08
CA PRO A 121 19.83 20.78 7.01
C PRO A 121 21.34 20.48 6.86
N HIS A 122 21.97 19.96 7.90
CA HIS A 122 23.40 19.67 7.95
C HIS A 122 23.74 18.19 7.76
N GLY A 123 22.74 17.31 7.64
CA GLY A 123 22.94 15.86 7.50
C GLY A 123 23.72 15.21 8.66
N ASN A 124 23.81 15.90 9.80
CA ASN A 124 24.59 15.48 10.97
C ASN A 124 23.76 14.66 11.97
N ARG A 125 22.44 14.62 11.81
CA ARG A 125 21.61 13.70 12.61
C ARG A 125 22.01 12.27 12.26
N PRO A 126 22.51 11.50 13.25
CA PRO A 126 22.62 10.07 13.06
C PRO A 126 21.22 9.56 12.69
N ARG A 127 21.14 8.70 11.65
CA ARG A 127 19.92 7.92 11.41
C ARG A 127 19.52 7.35 12.78
N PRO A 128 18.30 7.57 13.28
CA PRO A 128 18.04 7.27 14.68
C PRO A 128 18.35 5.79 14.92
N GLU A 129 19.37 5.53 15.73
CA GLU A 129 19.81 4.19 16.09
C GLU A 129 18.69 3.58 16.95
N GLY A 130 17.77 2.87 16.30
CA GLY A 130 16.52 2.45 16.94
C GLY A 130 15.35 2.19 16.00
N TYR A 131 15.42 2.60 14.72
CA TYR A 131 14.43 2.22 13.69
C TYR A 131 14.32 0.70 13.42
N GLY A 132 15.05 -0.13 14.17
CA GLY A 132 15.07 -1.59 14.10
C GLY A 132 14.10 -2.32 15.05
N CYS A 133 13.33 -1.62 15.89
CA CYS A 133 12.29 -2.26 16.71
C CYS A 133 11.02 -1.43 16.73
N TYR A 134 10.48 -1.16 15.56
CA TYR A 134 9.03 -1.08 15.50
C TYR A 134 8.50 -2.49 15.74
N LYS A 135 7.48 -2.63 16.59
CA LYS A 135 6.78 -3.91 16.74
C LYS A 135 6.31 -4.33 15.34
N SER A 136 7.12 -5.15 14.67
CA SER A 136 6.65 -5.94 13.54
C SER A 136 5.63 -6.86 14.15
N LEU A 137 4.36 -6.56 13.89
CA LEU A 137 3.26 -7.42 14.30
C LEU A 137 3.54 -8.82 13.76
N ALA A 138 3.28 -9.83 14.57
CA ALA A 138 3.15 -11.18 14.05
C ALA A 138 2.06 -11.18 12.98
N ILE A 139 2.13 -12.11 12.02
CA ILE A 139 1.19 -12.12 10.89
C ILE A 139 -0.28 -12.15 11.33
N PHE A 140 -0.59 -12.84 12.43
CA PHE A 140 -1.94 -12.88 12.99
C PHE A 140 -2.37 -11.54 13.59
N GLU A 141 -1.49 -10.87 14.33
CA GLU A 141 -1.77 -9.54 14.89
C GLU A 141 -1.95 -8.50 13.79
N LEU A 142 -1.17 -8.59 12.70
CA LEU A 142 -1.33 -7.73 11.54
C LEU A 142 -2.69 -7.95 10.86
N MET A 143 -3.10 -9.21 10.70
CA MET A 143 -4.41 -9.53 10.13
C MET A 143 -5.54 -9.04 11.02
N GLU A 144 -5.46 -9.28 12.33
CA GLU A 144 -6.44 -8.76 13.28
C GLU A 144 -6.53 -7.24 13.23
N TRP A 145 -5.39 -6.55 13.11
CA TRP A 145 -5.38 -5.10 12.92
C TRP A 145 -6.12 -4.69 11.66
N ILE A 146 -5.78 -5.30 10.51
CA ILE A 146 -6.42 -4.98 9.23
C ILE A 146 -7.93 -5.20 9.31
N ILE A 147 -8.39 -6.23 10.01
CA ILE A 147 -9.82 -6.58 10.12
C ILE A 147 -10.57 -5.63 11.07
N ASN A 148 -9.96 -5.26 12.20
CA ASN A 148 -10.69 -4.66 13.32
C ASN A 148 -10.39 -3.17 13.57
N GLU A 149 -9.31 -2.64 13.00
CA GLU A 149 -8.88 -1.25 13.22
C GLU A 149 -9.15 -0.38 11.99
N GLU A 150 -9.13 0.94 12.18
CA GLU A 150 -9.27 1.88 11.07
C GLU A 150 -8.09 1.80 10.09
N PRO A 151 -8.34 1.99 8.77
CA PRO A 151 -7.27 2.03 7.78
C PRO A 151 -6.31 3.20 8.08
N PRO A 152 -5.01 3.04 7.79
CA PRO A 152 -4.04 4.09 8.03
C PRO A 152 -4.28 5.29 7.10
N SER A 153 -4.14 6.50 7.66
CA SER A 153 -4.25 7.76 6.94
C SER A 153 -2.89 8.47 6.84
N LEU A 154 -2.80 9.42 5.90
CA LEU A 154 -1.60 10.25 5.75
C LEU A 154 -1.60 11.43 6.74
N PRO A 155 -0.44 11.80 7.30
CA PRO A 155 -0.35 12.95 8.18
C PRO A 155 -0.54 14.25 7.38
N ARG A 156 -1.69 14.91 7.57
CA ARG A 156 -2.08 16.16 6.88
C ARG A 156 -1.10 17.32 7.05
N THR A 157 -0.20 17.25 8.03
CA THR A 157 0.89 18.21 8.22
C THR A 157 1.91 18.18 7.08
N TYR A 158 2.11 17.03 6.43
CA TYR A 158 3.20 16.80 5.47
C TYR A 158 2.74 16.58 4.02
N PHE A 159 1.44 16.36 3.80
CA PHE A 159 0.86 16.07 2.50
C PHE A 159 -0.27 17.04 2.17
N SER A 160 -0.56 17.23 0.89
CA SER A 160 -1.66 18.11 0.50
C SER A 160 -3.01 17.59 1.01
N PRO A 161 -3.97 18.48 1.34
CA PRO A 161 -5.32 18.07 1.72
C PRO A 161 -5.98 17.19 0.66
N ASP A 162 -5.79 17.51 -0.62
CA ASP A 162 -6.35 16.75 -1.74
C ASP A 162 -5.82 15.32 -1.79
N PHE A 163 -4.52 15.12 -1.52
CA PHE A 163 -3.92 13.79 -1.52
C PHE A 163 -4.33 12.97 -0.29
N CYS A 164 -4.40 13.60 0.90
CA CYS A 164 -4.97 12.95 2.08
C CYS A 164 -6.43 12.53 1.83
N ASP A 165 -7.26 13.44 1.33
CA ASP A 165 -8.67 13.17 1.03
C ASP A 165 -8.83 12.10 -0.07
N PHE A 166 -7.89 11.98 -1.00
CA PHE A 166 -7.90 10.92 -2.01
C PHE A 166 -7.63 9.53 -1.41
N ILE A 167 -6.74 9.44 -0.42
CA ILE A 167 -6.40 8.18 0.25
C ILE A 167 -7.45 7.76 1.29
N ASP A 168 -8.02 8.74 2.00
CA ASP A 168 -8.97 8.51 3.10
C ASP A 168 -10.40 8.15 2.62
N ARG A 169 -10.65 8.03 1.30
CA ARG A 169 -11.99 7.87 0.69
C ARG A 169 -12.28 6.49 0.11
#